data_AF-A0A5E6MCQ0-F1
#
_entry.id   AF-A0A5E6MCQ0-F1
#
_cell.length_a   1.000
_cell.length_b   1.000
_cell.length_c   1.000
_cell.angle_alpha   90.00
_cell.angle_beta   90.00
_cell.angle_gamma   90.00
#
_symmetry.space_group_name_H-M   'P 1'
#
loop_
_entity.id
_entity.type
_entity.pdbx_description
1 polymer ?
#
loop_
_entity_poly.entity_id
_entity_poly.type
_entity_poly.pdbx_seq_one_letter_code
_entity_poly.pdbx_strand_id
1 'polypeptide(L)'
;MHGLRTIWIPTVRNKTIIPQLQSMVTNEIISAFDNDGSLRTVGPGEADAELDVTLTDFTRIPIRPELLDPLTTAEYRFVLIGSATLMNRKLGRNTINGVGVSGSSFFFTQINMPEAQRQVMPWVAQDFAKRVVTLVTEGW
;
A
#
# COMPACT_ATOMS: atom_id res chain seq x y z
N MET A 1 4.51 -25.10 -7.14
CA MET A 1 3.45 -26.08 -6.80
C MET A 1 3.25 -26.06 -5.28
N HIS A 2 2.13 -25.70 -4.66
CA HIS A 2 0.83 -25.16 -5.06
C HIS A 2 0.07 -24.73 -3.78
N GLY A 3 -0.93 -23.85 -3.91
CA GLY A 3 -2.19 -24.11 -3.21
C GLY A 3 -2.60 -23.14 -2.11
N LEU A 4 -2.02 -21.94 -2.03
CA LEU A 4 -2.76 -20.86 -1.42
C LEU A 4 -3.88 -20.46 -2.39
N ARG A 5 -5.11 -20.52 -1.92
CA ARG A 5 -6.27 -19.96 -2.64
C ARG A 5 -6.93 -18.84 -1.87
N THR A 6 -6.70 -18.80 -0.57
CA THR A 6 -7.34 -17.87 0.34
C THR A 6 -6.31 -17.13 1.18
N ILE A 7 -6.56 -15.86 1.38
CA ILE A 7 -5.70 -14.96 2.16
C ILE A 7 -6.56 -14.19 3.15
N TRP A 8 -6.09 -14.07 4.38
CA TRP A 8 -6.65 -13.16 5.35
C TRP A 8 -5.76 -11.94 5.48
N ILE A 9 -6.39 -10.77 5.49
CA ILE A 9 -5.74 -9.47 5.61
C ILE A 9 -6.27 -8.85 6.91
N PRO A 10 -5.53 -8.94 8.02
CA PRO A 10 -5.84 -8.19 9.23
C PRO A 10 -5.82 -6.68 8.95
N THR A 11 -6.40 -5.90 9.86
CA THR A 11 -6.29 -4.44 9.77
C THR A 11 -4.82 -4.03 9.81
N VAL A 12 -4.41 -3.27 8.79
CA VAL A 12 -3.07 -2.73 8.64
C VAL A 12 -2.64 -1.99 9.90
N ARG A 13 -1.41 -2.21 10.37
CA ARG A 13 -0.86 -1.45 11.50
C ARG A 13 -0.38 -0.09 11.00
N ASN A 14 -0.93 0.98 11.54
CA ASN A 14 -0.53 2.33 11.19
C ASN A 14 0.37 2.93 12.28
N LYS A 15 1.65 3.17 11.95
CA LYS A 15 2.61 3.90 12.81
C LYS A 15 2.90 5.31 12.27
N THR A 16 2.22 5.72 11.21
CA THR A 16 2.33 7.08 10.67
C THR A 16 1.55 8.06 11.54
N ILE A 17 1.75 9.35 11.29
CA ILE A 17 0.95 10.42 11.93
C ILE A 17 -0.42 10.64 11.28
N ILE A 18 -0.71 9.95 10.17
CA ILE A 18 -1.93 10.16 9.39
C ILE A 18 -3.07 9.32 9.99
N PRO A 19 -4.17 9.92 10.45
CA PRO A 19 -5.27 9.18 11.05
C PRO A 19 -6.01 8.33 10.01
N GLN A 20 -6.61 7.23 10.47
CA GLN A 20 -7.50 6.34 9.68
C GLN A 20 -6.88 5.65 8.46
N LEU A 21 -5.57 5.83 8.23
CA LEU A 21 -4.88 5.24 7.08
C LEU A 21 -4.91 3.70 7.13
N GLN A 22 -4.96 3.11 8.32
CA GLN A 22 -5.09 1.66 8.50
C GLN A 22 -6.29 1.07 7.74
N SER A 23 -7.48 1.65 7.91
CA SER A 23 -8.71 1.10 7.32
C SER A 23 -8.75 1.35 5.81
N MET A 24 -8.31 2.52 5.38
CA MET A 24 -8.19 2.86 3.96
C MET A 24 -7.27 1.88 3.24
N VAL A 25 -6.04 1.71 3.71
CA VAL A 25 -5.06 0.82 3.06
C VAL A 25 -5.49 -0.64 3.16
N THR A 26 -6.12 -1.06 4.26
CA THR A 26 -6.69 -2.42 4.36
C THR A 26 -7.71 -2.66 3.25
N ASN A 27 -8.66 -1.74 3.05
CA ASN A 27 -9.69 -1.87 2.03
C ASN A 27 -9.10 -1.85 0.61
N GLU A 28 -8.10 -1.00 0.35
CA GLU A 28 -7.43 -0.96 -0.95
C GLU A 28 -6.65 -2.25 -1.23
N ILE A 29 -5.99 -2.87 -0.23
CA ILE A 29 -5.31 -4.16 -0.38
C ILE A 29 -6.33 -5.27 -0.70
N ILE A 30 -7.43 -5.35 0.04
CA ILE A 30 -8.51 -6.31 -0.22
C ILE A 30 -9.02 -6.13 -1.65
N SER A 31 -9.32 -4.89 -2.03
CA SER A 31 -9.83 -4.57 -3.36
C SER A 31 -8.81 -4.92 -4.45
N ALA A 32 -7.52 -4.71 -4.21
CA ALA A 32 -6.47 -5.07 -5.15
C ALA A 32 -6.35 -6.59 -5.34
N PHE A 33 -6.43 -7.39 -4.27
CA PHE A 33 -6.46 -8.85 -4.38
C PHE A 33 -7.71 -9.36 -5.11
N ASP A 34 -8.87 -8.82 -4.76
CA ASP A 34 -10.13 -9.22 -5.39
C ASP A 34 -10.16 -8.88 -6.89
N ASN A 35 -9.52 -7.78 -7.30
CA ASN A 35 -9.37 -7.40 -8.71
C ASN A 35 -8.30 -8.22 -9.46
N ASP A 36 -7.18 -8.55 -8.81
CA ASP A 36 -6.11 -9.36 -9.41
C ASP A 36 -6.53 -10.83 -9.58
N GLY A 37 -7.34 -11.35 -8.66
CA GLY A 37 -7.95 -12.69 -8.75
C GLY A 37 -7.02 -13.85 -8.43
N SER A 38 -5.76 -13.61 -8.08
CA SER A 38 -4.80 -14.66 -7.70
C SER A 38 -5.17 -15.36 -6.38
N LEU A 39 -5.66 -14.60 -5.39
CA LEU A 39 -6.03 -15.09 -4.07
C LEU A 39 -7.39 -14.50 -3.65
N ARG A 40 -8.25 -15.34 -3.07
CA ARG A 40 -9.55 -14.90 -2.53
C ARG A 40 -9.39 -14.38 -1.10
N THR A 41 -9.85 -13.17 -0.83
CA THR A 41 -9.87 -12.63 0.53
C THR A 41 -10.92 -13.34 1.38
N VAL A 42 -10.53 -13.82 2.57
CA VAL A 42 -11.42 -14.51 3.53
C VAL A 42 -11.13 -14.12 4.97
N GLY A 43 -11.98 -14.57 5.90
CA GLY A 43 -11.76 -14.40 7.33
C GLY A 43 -10.64 -15.29 7.90
N PRO A 44 -10.19 -15.02 9.14
CA PRO A 44 -9.05 -15.70 9.75
C PRO A 44 -9.24 -17.21 9.95
N GLY A 45 -10.46 -17.75 9.98
CA GLY A 45 -10.67 -19.19 10.15
C GLY A 45 -10.43 -20.03 8.89
N GLU A 46 -10.50 -19.40 7.71
CA GLU A 46 -10.57 -20.11 6.41
C GLU A 46 -9.36 -19.81 5.50
N ALA A 47 -8.46 -18.94 5.96
CA ALA A 47 -7.34 -18.46 5.18
C ALA A 47 -6.16 -19.42 5.20
N ASP A 48 -5.64 -19.74 4.02
CA ASP A 48 -4.42 -20.51 3.83
C ASP A 48 -3.17 -19.68 4.17
N ALA A 49 -3.26 -18.34 4.08
CA ALA A 49 -2.20 -17.41 4.43
C ALA A 49 -2.72 -16.15 5.12
N GLU A 50 -1.83 -15.48 5.83
CA GLU A 50 -2.10 -14.24 6.55
C GLU A 50 -1.08 -13.17 6.14
N LEU A 51 -1.58 -12.00 5.77
CA LEU A 51 -0.78 -10.87 5.32
C LEU A 51 -0.79 -9.74 6.33
N ASP A 52 0.28 -9.64 7.10
CA ASP A 52 0.53 -8.52 8.00
C ASP A 52 1.20 -7.36 7.25
N VAL A 53 0.61 -6.17 7.34
CA VAL A 53 1.18 -4.95 6.77
C VAL A 53 1.33 -3.89 7.86
N THR A 54 2.48 -3.23 7.88
CA THR A 54 2.77 -2.11 8.79
C THR A 54 3.18 -0.89 7.99
N LEU A 55 2.43 0.21 8.12
CA LEU A 55 2.79 1.51 7.57
C LEU A 55 3.71 2.23 8.55
N THR A 56 4.83 2.73 8.05
CA THR A 56 5.89 3.33 8.86
C THR A 56 6.04 4.82 8.61
N ASP A 57 5.81 5.29 7.38
CA ASP A 57 5.96 6.70 7.05
C ASP A 57 5.04 7.15 5.91
N PHE A 58 4.70 8.44 5.92
CA PHE A 58 3.99 9.10 4.83
C PHE A 58 4.65 10.46 4.59
N THR A 59 5.35 10.57 3.46
CA THR A 59 6.20 11.73 3.18
C THR A 59 5.82 12.43 1.89
N ARG A 60 6.09 13.73 1.85
CA ARG A 60 5.86 14.60 0.69
C ARG A 60 7.20 15.09 0.17
N ILE A 61 7.50 14.74 -1.08
CA ILE A 61 8.73 15.08 -1.76
C ILE A 61 8.43 16.17 -2.81
N PRO A 62 8.98 17.39 -2.67
CA PRO A 62 8.86 18.41 -3.71
C PRO A 62 9.65 17.99 -4.95
N ILE A 63 9.01 18.03 -6.11
CA ILE A 63 9.68 17.86 -7.39
C ILE A 63 10.08 19.24 -7.86
N ARG A 64 11.39 19.43 -8.09
CA ARG A 64 11.90 20.70 -8.59
C ARG A 64 11.64 20.75 -10.10
N PRO A 65 10.97 21.78 -10.63
CA PRO A 65 11.00 22.05 -12.05
C PRO A 65 12.45 22.27 -12.49
N GLU A 66 12.79 21.85 -13.70
CA GLU A 66 14.08 22.19 -14.31
C GLU A 66 14.25 23.72 -14.32
N LEU A 67 15.48 24.20 -14.09
CA LEU A 67 15.85 25.59 -13.79
C LEU A 67 15.40 26.69 -14.79
N LEU A 68 14.69 26.34 -15.86
CA LEU A 68 14.41 27.21 -17.01
C LEU A 68 13.06 27.94 -16.96
N ASP A 69 12.16 27.65 -16.01
CA ASP A 69 10.86 28.34 -15.98
C ASP A 69 10.33 28.59 -14.54
N PRO A 70 10.51 29.82 -13.99
CA PRO A 70 10.05 30.20 -12.66
C PRO A 70 8.52 30.35 -12.51
N LEU A 71 7.73 30.15 -13.57
CA LEU A 71 6.26 30.17 -13.55
C LEU A 71 5.62 28.78 -13.49
N THR A 72 6.43 27.72 -13.34
CA THR A 72 5.94 26.34 -13.37
C THR A 72 5.28 25.91 -12.06
N THR A 73 4.08 25.33 -12.19
CA THR A 73 3.32 24.63 -11.16
C THR A 73 4.23 23.75 -10.30
N ALA A 74 4.22 23.93 -8.97
CA ALA A 74 4.94 23.04 -8.09
C ALA A 74 4.29 21.65 -8.12
N GLU A 75 5.08 20.62 -8.40
CA GLU A 75 4.64 19.23 -8.36
C GLU A 75 5.17 18.58 -7.07
N TYR A 76 4.30 17.83 -6.40
CA TYR A 76 4.67 17.09 -5.21
C TYR A 76 4.39 15.61 -5.43
N ARG A 77 5.35 14.78 -5.02
CA ARG A 77 5.16 13.33 -4.90
C ARG A 77 4.84 13.00 -3.45
N PHE A 78 3.73 12.33 -3.23
CA PHE A 78 3.38 11.75 -1.94
C PHE A 78 3.78 10.28 -1.95
N VAL A 79 4.43 9.83 -0.88
CA VAL A 79 4.96 8.48 -0.76
C VAL A 79 4.51 7.88 0.56
N LEU A 80 3.84 6.73 0.48
CA LEU A 80 3.50 5.88 1.62
C LEU A 80 4.51 4.74 1.71
N ILE A 81 5.11 4.56 2.87
CA ILE A 81 6.14 3.55 3.13
C ILE A 81 5.64 2.59 4.19
N GLY A 82 5.90 1.30 3.99
CA GLY A 82 5.59 0.27 4.96
C GLY A 82 6.36 -1.01 4.71
N SER A 83 5.98 -2.06 5.42
CA SER A 83 6.49 -3.41 5.22
C SER A 83 5.36 -4.43 5.23
N ALA A 84 5.57 -5.53 4.50
CA ALA A 84 4.65 -6.65 4.40
C ALA A 84 5.32 -7.94 4.85
N THR A 85 4.57 -8.74 5.61
CA THR A 85 4.93 -10.08 6.06
C THR A 85 3.80 -11.02 5.68
N LEU A 86 4.13 -12.12 5.03
CA LEU A 86 3.16 -13.13 4.60
C LEU A 86 3.49 -14.45 5.27
N MET A 87 2.59 -14.90 6.13
CA MET A 87 2.66 -16.20 6.79
C MET A 87 1.87 -17.23 5.99
N ASN A 88 2.55 -18.27 5.51
CA ASN A 88 1.88 -19.45 4.98
C ASN A 88 1.51 -20.37 6.14
N ARG A 89 0.20 -20.49 6.42
CA ARG A 89 -0.30 -21.28 7.55
C ARG A 89 -0.18 -22.78 7.31
N LYS A 90 -0.29 -23.22 6.05
CA LYS A 90 -0.08 -24.63 5.66
C LYS A 90 1.36 -25.08 5.90
N LEU A 91 2.33 -24.18 5.71
CA LEU A 91 3.76 -24.45 5.94
C LEU A 91 4.23 -24.07 7.35
N GLY A 92 3.42 -23.33 8.12
CA GLY A 92 3.79 -22.82 9.45
C GLY A 92 4.97 -21.85 9.45
N ARG A 93 5.24 -21.17 8.33
CA ARG A 93 6.39 -20.26 8.19
C ARG A 93 6.07 -19.02 7.36
N ASN A 94 6.86 -17.98 7.56
CA ASN A 94 6.79 -16.76 6.74
C ASN A 94 7.42 -17.03 5.37
N THR A 95 6.64 -16.84 4.31
CA THR A 95 7.15 -16.84 2.93
C THR A 95 7.75 -15.47 2.59
N ILE A 96 7.15 -14.40 3.10
CA ILE A 96 7.65 -13.02 3.00
C ILE A 96 7.83 -12.51 4.42
N ASN A 97 8.98 -11.92 4.74
CA ASN A 97 9.30 -11.51 6.10
C ASN A 97 9.76 -10.04 6.15
N GLY A 98 8.84 -9.14 6.45
CA GLY A 98 9.13 -7.72 6.68
C GLY A 98 9.70 -6.98 5.46
N VAL A 99 9.31 -7.38 4.24
CA VAL A 99 9.82 -6.78 3.02
C VAL A 99 9.22 -5.37 2.86
N GLY A 100 10.09 -4.39 2.58
CA GLY A 100 9.68 -3.00 2.41
C GLY A 100 8.87 -2.79 1.13
N VAL A 101 7.78 -2.03 1.24
CA VAL A 101 6.91 -1.64 0.13
C VAL A 101 6.71 -0.13 0.20
N SER A 102 6.68 0.52 -0.97
CA SER A 102 6.38 1.95 -1.05
C SER A 102 5.45 2.25 -2.22
N GLY A 103 4.35 2.94 -1.94
CA GLY A 103 3.41 3.41 -2.96
C GLY A 103 3.49 4.93 -3.09
N SER A 104 3.17 5.46 -4.26
CA SER A 104 3.25 6.91 -4.48
C SER A 104 2.27 7.43 -5.52
N SER A 105 1.95 8.71 -5.40
CA SER A 105 1.16 9.46 -6.39
C SER A 105 1.62 10.91 -6.46
N PHE A 106 1.31 11.56 -7.57
CA PHE A 106 1.73 12.92 -7.89
C PHE A 106 0.55 13.89 -7.77
N PHE A 107 0.83 15.13 -7.37
CA PHE A 107 -0.17 16.19 -7.32
C PHE A 107 0.40 17.53 -7.79
N PHE A 108 -0.36 18.22 -8.64
CA PHE A 108 -0.03 19.52 -9.22
C PHE A 108 -0.70 20.65 -8.42
N THR A 109 0.04 21.66 -7.96
CA THR A 109 -0.57 22.71 -7.11
C THR A 109 -1.18 23.86 -7.91
N GLN A 110 -2.52 23.98 -7.88
CA GLN A 110 -3.25 25.25 -7.90
C GLN A 110 -4.11 25.44 -6.62
N ILE A 111 -4.12 24.45 -5.71
CA ILE A 111 -5.01 24.34 -4.55
C ILE A 111 -4.18 24.37 -3.25
N ASN A 112 -4.80 24.75 -2.13
CA ASN A 112 -4.16 24.71 -0.80
C ASN A 112 -3.74 23.28 -0.38
N MET A 113 -2.63 23.19 0.35
CA MET A 113 -1.93 21.94 0.64
C MET A 113 -2.72 20.87 1.43
N PRO A 114 -3.56 21.22 2.43
CA PRO A 114 -4.34 20.22 3.16
C PRO A 114 -5.41 19.53 2.30
N GLU A 115 -5.94 20.22 1.30
CA GLU A 115 -6.91 19.66 0.36
C GLU A 115 -6.23 18.70 -0.61
N ALA A 116 -5.07 19.10 -1.15
CA ALA A 116 -4.24 18.26 -2.00
C ALA A 116 -3.90 16.92 -1.34
N GLN A 117 -3.51 16.94 -0.06
CA GLN A 117 -3.20 15.71 0.68
C GLN A 117 -4.42 14.80 0.83
N ARG A 118 -5.60 15.35 1.12
CA ARG A 118 -6.83 14.56 1.26
C ARG A 118 -7.23 13.89 -0.07
N GLN A 119 -7.04 14.59 -1.18
CA GLN A 119 -7.38 14.09 -2.51
C GLN A 119 -6.40 13.02 -3.01
N VAL A 120 -5.11 13.16 -2.71
CA VAL A 120 -4.07 12.23 -3.21
C VAL A 120 -3.97 10.95 -2.37
N MET A 121 -4.39 11.00 -1.10
CA MET A 121 -4.30 9.87 -0.17
C MET A 121 -4.88 8.55 -0.71
N PRO A 122 -6.12 8.53 -1.25
CA PRO A 122 -6.68 7.31 -1.84
C PRO A 122 -5.81 6.76 -2.98
N TRP A 123 -5.23 7.61 -3.82
CA TRP A 123 -4.39 7.19 -4.95
C TRP A 123 -3.06 6.59 -4.47
N VAL A 124 -2.44 7.19 -3.45
CA VAL A 124 -1.22 6.64 -2.84
C VAL A 124 -1.51 5.29 -2.18
N ALA A 125 -2.63 5.18 -1.47
CA ALA A 125 -3.06 3.93 -0.84
C ALA A 125 -3.32 2.83 -1.88
N GLN A 126 -3.96 3.17 -3.00
CA GLN A 126 -4.20 2.25 -4.11
C GLN A 126 -2.89 1.78 -4.77
N ASP A 127 -1.93 2.68 -5.02
CA ASP A 127 -0.62 2.30 -5.58
C ASP A 127 0.16 1.41 -4.60
N PHE A 128 0.13 1.74 -3.30
CA PHE A 128 0.72 0.90 -2.27
C PHE A 128 0.10 -0.50 -2.25
N ALA A 129 -1.23 -0.58 -2.27
CA ALA A 129 -1.97 -1.83 -2.27
C ALA A 129 -1.61 -2.72 -3.47
N LYS A 130 -1.56 -2.16 -4.68
CA LYS A 130 -1.13 -2.88 -5.88
C LYS A 130 0.26 -3.47 -5.72
N ARG A 131 1.21 -2.71 -5.18
CA ARG A 131 2.59 -3.18 -4.94
C ARG A 131 2.68 -4.27 -3.88
N VAL A 132 1.82 -4.22 -2.86
CA VAL A 132 1.69 -5.32 -1.88
C VAL A 132 1.19 -6.57 -2.57
N VAL A 133 0.15 -6.48 -3.41
CA VAL A 133 -0.37 -7.62 -4.18
C VAL A 133 0.72 -8.18 -5.09
N THR A 134 1.40 -7.34 -5.87
CA THR A 134 2.53 -7.76 -6.72
C THR A 134 3.62 -8.47 -5.93
N LEU A 135 4.02 -7.93 -4.78
CA LEU A 135 5.00 -8.58 -3.91
C LEU A 135 4.52 -9.97 -3.44
N VAL A 136 3.23 -10.09 -3.13
CA VAL A 136 2.60 -11.34 -2.68
C VAL A 136 2.34 -12.31 -3.84
N THR A 137 2.20 -11.87 -5.08
CA THR A 137 1.97 -12.77 -6.22
C THR A 137 3.27 -13.17 -6.91
N GLU A 138 4.26 -12.29 -6.96
CA GLU A 138 5.58 -12.56 -7.54
C GLU A 138 6.54 -13.24 -6.57
N GLY A 139 6.36 -13.05 -5.26
CA GLY A 139 7.16 -13.71 -4.22
C GLY A 139 6.88 -15.21 -4.05
N TRP A 140 6.11 -15.82 -4.97
CA TRP A 140 5.55 -17.18 -4.90
C TRP A 140 5.92 -18.06 -6.09
#